data_AF-A0A1G9PCI0-F1
#
_entry.id   AF-A0A1G9PCI0-F1
#
_cell.length_a   1.000
_cell.length_b   1.000
_cell.length_c   1.000
_cell.angle_alpha   90.00
_cell.angle_beta   90.00
_cell.angle_gamma   90.00
#
_symmetry.space_group_name_H-M   'P 1'
#
loop_
_entity.id
_entity.type
_entity.pdbx_description
1 polymer ?
#
loop_
_entity_poly.entity_id
_entity_poly.type
_entity_poly.pdbx_seq_one_letter_code
_entity_poly.pdbx_strand_id
1 'polypeptide(L)'
;MQNEVSVLAAFFHMVIFMNNEKRIISFPAGKTYEHILHTSVHAHPIKRGFPKEPTSYVMFRKSGGEMEYLFRVKKTVDFYIQDLLSGTVSLSGIDNAELEQIKTYVLERKDLFGFKYLTEYPYRFYLLEKAGILSPPLVRTPNIQGYCFYKQKDVIYHI
;
A
#
# COMPACT_ATOMS: atom_id res chain seq x y z
N MET A 1 1.77 -30.18 -10.58
CA MET A 1 0.95 -29.26 -11.38
C MET A 1 0.66 -27.92 -10.71
N GLN A 2 0.39 -27.82 -9.40
CA GLN A 2 0.14 -26.51 -8.74
C GLN A 2 1.36 -25.55 -8.72
N ASN A 3 2.59 -26.07 -8.70
CA ASN A 3 3.81 -25.24 -8.66
C ASN A 3 4.15 -24.55 -9.99
N GLU A 4 3.87 -25.16 -11.14
CA GLU A 4 4.26 -24.57 -12.44
C GLU A 4 3.34 -23.41 -12.85
N VAL A 5 2.04 -23.50 -12.53
CA VAL A 5 1.07 -22.43 -12.77
C VAL A 5 1.37 -21.19 -11.92
N SER A 6 1.85 -21.39 -10.68
CA SER A 6 2.31 -20.32 -9.79
C SER A 6 3.53 -19.58 -10.32
N VAL A 7 4.53 -20.32 -10.81
CA VAL A 7 5.76 -19.73 -11.36
C VAL A 7 5.45 -18.98 -12.65
N LEU A 8 4.61 -19.54 -13.53
CA LEU A 8 4.22 -18.86 -14.77
C LEU A 8 3.42 -17.58 -14.50
N ALA A 9 2.50 -17.59 -13.51
CA ALA A 9 1.73 -16.42 -13.11
C ALA A 9 2.59 -15.33 -12.46
N ALA A 10 3.59 -15.72 -11.66
CA ALA A 10 4.59 -14.80 -11.11
C ALA A 10 5.44 -14.19 -12.22
N PHE A 11 5.89 -15.02 -13.19
CA PHE A 11 6.64 -14.57 -14.34
C PHE A 11 5.82 -13.63 -15.24
N PHE A 12 4.53 -13.91 -15.44
CA PHE A 12 3.63 -13.07 -16.23
C PHE A 12 3.36 -11.72 -15.54
N HIS A 13 3.16 -11.71 -14.21
CA HIS A 13 3.09 -10.48 -13.43
C HIS A 13 4.39 -9.69 -13.49
N MET A 14 5.54 -10.37 -13.44
CA MET A 14 6.87 -9.76 -13.56
C MET A 14 7.07 -9.15 -14.96
N VAL A 15 6.64 -9.83 -16.03
CA VAL A 15 6.70 -9.30 -17.40
C VAL A 15 5.74 -8.11 -17.60
N ILE A 16 4.54 -8.14 -17.03
CA ILE A 16 3.63 -6.98 -17.03
C ILE A 16 4.21 -5.81 -16.23
N PHE A 17 4.93 -6.09 -15.14
CA PHE A 17 5.67 -5.11 -14.38
C PHE A 17 6.79 -4.45 -15.21
N MET A 18 7.42 -5.19 -16.14
CA MET A 18 8.51 -4.72 -17.04
C MET A 18 8.10 -3.78 -18.17
N ASN A 19 6.82 -3.63 -18.49
CA ASN A 19 6.42 -2.98 -19.73
C ASN A 19 5.89 -1.53 -19.58
N ASN A 20 6.01 -0.93 -18.40
CA ASN A 20 5.62 0.46 -18.18
C ASN A 20 6.55 1.11 -17.15
N GLU A 21 6.91 2.38 -17.36
CA GLU A 21 7.63 3.25 -16.42
C GLU A 21 6.82 3.54 -15.13
N LYS A 22 6.27 2.52 -14.49
CA LYS A 22 5.41 2.68 -13.32
C LYS A 22 6.28 3.05 -12.14
N ARG A 23 6.11 4.28 -11.66
CA ARG A 23 6.73 4.77 -10.42
C ARG A 23 6.20 3.95 -9.24
N ILE A 24 7.10 3.24 -8.57
CA ILE A 24 6.78 2.51 -7.34
C ILE A 24 6.88 3.51 -6.20
N ILE A 25 5.85 3.63 -5.38
CA ILE A 25 5.87 4.56 -4.24
C ILE A 25 6.28 3.79 -2.99
N SER A 26 7.29 4.30 -2.30
CA SER A 26 7.69 3.80 -0.99
C SER A 26 7.15 4.72 0.09
N PHE A 27 6.39 4.18 1.05
CA PHE A 27 5.86 4.91 2.20
C PHE A 27 6.58 4.52 3.50
N PRO A 28 6.87 5.47 4.41
CA PRO A 28 7.25 5.12 5.76
C PRO A 28 6.03 4.55 6.48
N ALA A 29 6.14 3.31 6.95
CA ALA A 29 5.06 2.66 7.69
C ALA A 29 5.36 2.59 9.18
N GLY A 30 6.63 2.48 9.58
CA GLY A 30 7.03 2.41 10.98
C GLY A 30 6.19 1.40 11.75
N LYS A 31 5.50 1.85 12.80
CA LYS A 31 4.62 1.00 13.63
C LYS A 31 3.31 0.57 12.96
N THR A 32 2.95 1.14 11.81
CA THR A 32 1.78 0.71 11.01
C THR A 32 2.10 -0.42 10.03
N TYR A 33 3.36 -0.84 9.93
CA TYR A 33 3.81 -1.85 8.97
C TYR A 33 3.08 -3.19 9.15
N GLU A 34 3.03 -3.71 10.38
CA GLU A 34 2.37 -4.98 10.66
C GLU A 34 0.86 -4.95 10.36
N HIS A 35 0.19 -3.82 10.60
CA HIS A 35 -1.21 -3.63 10.25
C HIS A 35 -1.44 -3.65 8.74
N ILE A 36 -0.53 -3.06 7.98
CA ILE A 36 -0.58 -3.12 6.52
C ILE A 36 -0.41 -4.58 6.06
N LEU A 37 0.50 -5.34 6.66
CA LEU A 37 0.67 -6.76 6.35
C LEU A 37 -0.57 -7.61 6.71
N HIS A 38 -1.20 -7.31 7.84
CA HIS A 38 -2.38 -8.02 8.34
C HIS A 38 -3.62 -7.75 7.49
N THR A 39 -3.90 -6.48 7.20
CA THR A 39 -5.14 -6.04 6.56
C THR A 39 -5.03 -5.91 5.05
N SER A 40 -3.80 -5.86 4.52
CA SER A 40 -3.53 -5.49 3.12
C SER A 40 -4.12 -4.13 2.73
N VAL A 41 -4.15 -3.19 3.66
CA VAL A 41 -4.62 -1.82 3.44
C VAL A 41 -3.57 -0.81 3.87
N HIS A 42 -3.43 0.27 3.10
CA HIS A 42 -2.69 1.46 3.51
C HIS A 42 -3.52 2.71 3.26
N ALA A 43 -3.42 3.71 4.14
CA ALA A 43 -4.10 4.99 3.93
C ALA A 43 -3.26 6.22 4.27
N HIS A 44 -3.45 7.26 3.47
CA HIS A 44 -2.86 8.59 3.70
C HIS A 44 -3.86 9.71 3.37
N PRO A 45 -3.75 10.89 4.01
CA PRO A 45 -4.62 12.02 3.70
C PRO A 45 -4.33 12.55 2.29
N ILE A 46 -5.35 13.07 1.62
CA ILE A 46 -5.25 13.74 0.32
C ILE A 46 -4.97 15.22 0.57
N LYS A 47 -3.70 15.55 0.83
CA LYS A 47 -3.25 16.93 1.06
C LYS A 47 -1.82 17.16 0.57
N ARG A 48 -1.36 18.42 0.63
CA ARG A 48 0.03 18.78 0.29
C ARG A 48 1.01 17.95 1.14
N GLY A 49 2.04 17.40 0.48
CA GLY A 49 3.05 16.55 1.11
C GLY A 49 2.79 15.04 0.97
N PHE A 50 1.68 14.64 0.35
CA PHE A 50 1.37 13.24 0.02
C PHE A 50 1.31 13.03 -1.50
N PRO A 51 1.42 11.78 -1.99
CA PRO A 51 1.28 11.48 -3.41
C PRO A 51 -0.10 11.88 -3.93
N LYS A 52 -0.13 12.54 -5.08
CA LYS A 52 -1.37 12.92 -5.77
C LYS A 52 -1.76 11.91 -6.84
N GLU A 53 -0.75 11.44 -7.58
CA GLU A 53 -0.92 10.52 -8.69
C GLU A 53 -1.21 9.11 -8.17
N PRO A 54 -2.11 8.36 -8.83
CA PRO A 54 -2.30 6.95 -8.55
C PRO A 54 -1.00 6.18 -8.87
N THR A 55 -0.76 5.10 -8.13
CA THR A 55 0.33 4.16 -8.41
C THR A 55 -0.21 2.75 -8.52
N SER A 56 0.40 1.94 -9.38
CA SER A 56 0.08 0.51 -9.46
C SER A 56 0.83 -0.31 -8.40
N TYR A 57 1.91 0.23 -7.81
CA TYR A 57 2.78 -0.53 -6.93
C TYR A 57 3.32 0.31 -5.78
N VAL A 58 3.36 -0.30 -4.60
CA VAL A 58 3.87 0.34 -3.38
C VAL A 58 4.78 -0.59 -2.60
N MET A 59 5.69 0.02 -1.84
CA MET A 59 6.50 -0.65 -0.83
C MET A 59 6.36 0.11 0.49
N PHE A 60 6.57 -0.59 1.60
CA PHE A 60 6.45 0.00 2.93
C PHE A 60 7.77 -0.14 3.67
N ARG A 61 8.27 0.98 4.19
CA ARG A 61 9.51 1.02 4.97
C ARG A 61 9.23 0.78 6.43
N LYS A 62 9.91 -0.21 6.99
CA LYS A 62 10.05 -0.42 8.44
C LYS A 62 10.92 0.67 9.06
N SER A 63 11.00 0.66 10.39
CA SER A 63 12.08 1.33 11.11
C SER A 63 13.43 0.89 10.53
N GLY A 64 14.36 1.84 10.32
CA GLY A 64 15.63 1.56 9.63
C GLY A 64 15.59 1.67 8.10
N GLY A 65 14.41 1.79 7.49
CA GLY A 65 14.27 2.04 6.04
C GLY A 65 14.17 0.80 5.17
N GLU A 66 14.12 -0.38 5.77
CA GLU A 66 14.02 -1.68 5.09
C GLU A 66 12.64 -1.91 4.47
N MET A 67 12.62 -2.49 3.26
CA MET A 67 11.45 -2.94 2.52
C MET A 67 11.64 -4.39 2.10
N GLU A 68 10.72 -5.25 2.55
CA GLU A 68 10.75 -6.69 2.28
C GLU A 68 9.74 -7.13 1.23
N TYR A 69 8.73 -6.32 0.93
CA TYR A 69 7.62 -6.73 0.05
C TYR A 69 7.29 -5.63 -0.96
N LEU A 70 7.01 -6.09 -2.17
CA LEU A 70 6.32 -5.30 -3.19
C LEU A 70 4.83 -5.62 -3.14
N PHE A 71 4.01 -4.58 -3.12
CA PHE A 71 2.55 -4.70 -3.18
C PHE A 71 2.03 -4.10 -4.47
N ARG A 72 1.06 -4.79 -5.08
CA ARG A 72 0.22 -4.25 -6.14
C ARG A 72 -0.97 -3.53 -5.51
N VAL A 73 -1.29 -2.34 -6.03
CA VAL A 73 -2.55 -1.66 -5.70
C VAL A 73 -3.66 -2.25 -6.56
N LYS A 74 -4.56 -3.01 -5.93
CA LYS A 74 -5.74 -3.59 -6.60
C LYS A 74 -6.80 -2.53 -6.86
N LYS A 75 -7.03 -1.69 -5.85
CA LYS A 75 -8.09 -0.69 -5.86
C LYS A 75 -7.67 0.51 -5.02
N THR A 76 -8.13 1.68 -5.44
CA THR A 76 -7.96 2.93 -4.69
C THR A 76 -9.34 3.50 -4.43
N VAL A 77 -9.62 3.86 -3.18
CA VAL A 77 -10.85 4.56 -2.80
C VAL A 77 -10.53 5.75 -1.91
N ASP A 78 -11.27 6.83 -2.13
CA ASP A 78 -11.06 8.10 -1.45
C ASP A 78 -12.35 8.44 -0.67
N PHE A 79 -12.26 8.63 0.64
CA PHE A 79 -13.41 9.00 1.48
C PHE A 79 -12.97 9.65 2.80
N TYR A 80 -13.88 10.33 3.49
CA TYR A 80 -13.63 10.82 4.85
C TYR A 80 -13.79 9.68 5.85
N ILE A 81 -12.80 9.51 6.72
CA ILE A 81 -12.82 8.41 7.71
C ILE A 81 -14.04 8.52 8.62
N GLN A 82 -14.49 9.74 8.93
CA GLN A 82 -15.69 9.95 9.73
C GLN A 82 -16.92 9.29 9.08
N ASP A 83 -17.08 9.37 7.76
CA ASP A 83 -18.23 8.77 7.05
C ASP A 83 -18.24 7.24 7.15
N LEU A 84 -17.06 6.61 7.14
CA LEU A 84 -16.94 5.18 7.39
C LEU A 84 -17.35 4.83 8.83
N LEU A 85 -16.91 5.63 9.79
CA LEU A 85 -17.19 5.41 11.22
C LEU A 85 -18.66 5.68 11.57
N SER A 86 -19.34 6.58 10.88
CA SER A 86 -20.78 6.82 11.02
C SER A 86 -21.66 5.87 10.21
N GLY A 87 -21.05 4.99 9.39
CA GLY A 87 -21.78 4.07 8.52
C GLY A 87 -22.50 4.75 7.35
N THR A 88 -22.10 5.97 6.99
CA THR A 88 -22.72 6.78 5.92
C THR A 88 -21.97 6.67 4.60
N VAL A 89 -20.80 6.02 4.58
CA VAL A 89 -20.04 5.84 3.35
C VAL A 89 -20.68 4.76 2.46
N SER A 90 -20.97 5.13 1.21
CA SER A 90 -21.31 4.18 0.15
C SER A 90 -20.14 4.15 -0.83
N LEU A 91 -19.32 3.11 -0.76
CA LEU A 91 -18.17 2.93 -1.62
C LEU A 91 -18.59 2.10 -2.84
N SER A 92 -19.00 2.78 -3.91
CA SER A 92 -19.35 2.12 -5.17
C SER A 92 -18.21 1.23 -5.66
N GLY A 93 -18.50 -0.04 -5.93
CA GLY A 93 -17.51 -0.99 -6.44
C GLY A 93 -16.55 -1.53 -5.38
N ILE A 94 -16.81 -1.32 -4.09
CA ILE A 94 -16.19 -2.06 -2.98
C ILE A 94 -17.15 -3.18 -2.56
N ASP A 95 -16.64 -4.40 -2.46
CA ASP A 95 -17.42 -5.51 -1.90
C ASP A 95 -17.38 -5.54 -0.37
N ASN A 96 -18.19 -6.42 0.24
CA ASN A 96 -18.26 -6.50 1.71
C ASN A 96 -16.92 -6.93 2.34
N ALA A 97 -16.15 -7.81 1.70
CA ALA A 97 -14.88 -8.26 2.26
C ALA A 97 -13.83 -7.14 2.23
N GLU A 98 -13.77 -6.41 1.12
CA GLU A 98 -12.94 -5.22 0.96
C GLU A 98 -13.33 -4.11 1.95
N LEU A 99 -14.62 -3.90 2.18
CA LEU A 99 -15.12 -2.94 3.18
C LEU A 99 -14.68 -3.34 4.59
N GLU A 100 -14.81 -4.62 4.96
CA GLU A 100 -14.37 -5.12 6.26
C GLU A 100 -12.85 -4.99 6.43
N GLN A 101 -12.04 -5.28 5.40
CA GLN A 101 -10.59 -5.02 5.44
C GLN A 101 -10.25 -3.57 5.77
N ILE A 102 -10.93 -2.62 5.11
CA ILE A 102 -10.77 -1.18 5.36
C ILE A 102 -11.18 -0.85 6.80
N LYS A 103 -12.33 -1.34 7.27
CA LYS A 103 -12.80 -1.09 8.64
C LYS A 103 -11.81 -1.63 9.68
N THR A 104 -11.34 -2.85 9.53
CA THR A 104 -10.34 -3.45 10.43
C THR A 104 -9.08 -2.58 10.46
N TYR A 105 -8.56 -2.17 9.31
CA TYR A 105 -7.40 -1.28 9.25
C TYR A 105 -7.64 0.05 9.97
N VAL A 106 -8.81 0.67 9.77
CA VAL A 106 -9.16 1.95 10.42
C VAL A 106 -9.27 1.78 11.94
N LEU A 107 -9.93 0.72 12.42
CA LEU A 107 -10.10 0.46 13.85
C LEU A 107 -8.74 0.20 14.53
N GLU A 108 -7.95 -0.73 13.99
CA GLU A 108 -6.63 -1.06 14.55
C GLU A 108 -5.69 0.16 14.58
N ARG A 109 -5.70 0.97 13.51
CA ARG A 109 -4.85 2.17 13.45
C ARG A 109 -5.34 3.27 14.38
N LYS A 110 -6.66 3.41 14.55
CA LYS A 110 -7.26 4.42 15.44
C LYS A 110 -6.75 4.27 16.87
N ASP A 111 -6.63 3.03 17.35
CA ASP A 111 -6.25 2.73 18.73
C ASP A 111 -4.75 2.91 19.01
N LEU A 112 -3.92 3.10 17.98
CA LEU A 112 -2.46 3.18 18.10
C LEU A 112 -1.88 4.57 17.80
N PHE A 113 -2.07 5.04 16.56
CA PHE A 113 -1.48 6.31 16.09
C PHE A 113 -2.54 7.30 15.60
N GLY A 114 -3.79 6.84 15.51
CA GLY A 114 -4.92 7.63 15.09
C GLY A 114 -4.82 8.09 13.63
N PHE A 115 -5.81 8.89 13.27
CA PHE A 115 -5.83 9.66 12.04
C PHE A 115 -5.86 11.13 12.42
N LYS A 116 -4.87 11.89 11.95
CA LYS A 116 -4.74 13.31 12.31
C LYS A 116 -5.82 14.19 11.68
N TYR A 117 -6.40 13.78 10.54
CA TYR A 117 -7.23 14.61 9.69
C TYR A 117 -8.60 14.00 9.41
N LEU A 118 -9.27 13.50 10.45
CA LEU A 118 -10.53 12.73 10.33
C LEU A 118 -11.63 13.46 9.55
N THR A 119 -11.73 14.77 9.71
CA THR A 119 -12.80 15.61 9.15
C THR A 119 -12.30 16.68 8.17
N GLU A 120 -11.01 16.99 8.21
CA GLU A 120 -10.41 18.09 7.43
C GLU A 120 -10.09 17.68 5.98
N TYR A 121 -9.64 16.43 5.77
CA TYR A 121 -9.24 15.94 4.47
C TYR A 121 -9.75 14.53 4.24
N PRO A 122 -10.18 14.18 3.01
CA PRO A 122 -10.43 12.81 2.66
C PRO A 122 -9.11 12.02 2.72
N TYR A 123 -9.21 10.73 2.99
CA TYR A 123 -8.10 9.81 2.94
C TYR A 123 -8.20 8.95 1.69
N ARG A 124 -7.04 8.72 1.08
CA ARG A 124 -6.86 7.73 0.03
C ARG A 124 -6.48 6.40 0.66
N PHE A 125 -7.24 5.37 0.37
CA PHE A 125 -7.00 4.00 0.77
C PHE A 125 -6.54 3.19 -0.44
N TYR A 126 -5.44 2.48 -0.27
CA TYR A 126 -4.98 1.45 -1.19
C TYR A 126 -5.35 0.08 -0.63
N LEU A 127 -6.10 -0.70 -1.42
CA LEU A 127 -6.28 -2.12 -1.17
C LEU A 127 -5.20 -2.86 -1.93
N LEU A 128 -4.47 -3.70 -1.21
CA LEU A 128 -3.18 -4.22 -1.62
C LEU A 128 -3.25 -5.72 -1.86
N GLU A 129 -2.35 -6.17 -2.72
CA GLU A 129 -2.03 -7.58 -2.92
C GLU A 129 -0.53 -7.73 -2.88
N LYS A 130 -0.03 -8.74 -2.15
CA LYS A 130 1.40 -9.05 -2.15
C LYS A 130 1.80 -9.52 -3.56
N ALA A 131 2.70 -8.77 -4.19
CA ALA A 131 3.16 -9.02 -5.56
C ALA A 131 4.53 -9.68 -5.60
N GLY A 132 5.36 -9.50 -4.56
CA GLY A 132 6.68 -10.12 -4.49
C GLY A 132 7.34 -9.92 -3.12
N ILE A 133 8.35 -10.75 -2.85
CA ILE A 133 9.25 -10.65 -1.70
C ILE A 133 10.59 -10.14 -2.21
N LEU A 134 11.19 -9.18 -1.51
CA LEU A 134 12.48 -8.59 -1.85
C LEU A 134 13.60 -9.33 -1.11
N SER A 135 14.45 -10.04 -1.84
CA SER A 135 15.58 -10.81 -1.31
C SER A 135 16.86 -10.54 -2.12
N PRO A 136 17.86 -9.84 -1.54
CA PRO A 136 17.84 -9.26 -0.20
C PRO A 136 16.83 -8.11 -0.08
N PRO A 137 16.35 -7.76 1.13
CA PRO A 137 15.50 -6.60 1.34
C PRO A 137 16.13 -5.32 0.79
N LEU A 138 15.30 -4.43 0.23
CA LEU A 138 15.78 -3.13 -0.22
C LEU A 138 15.84 -2.19 0.97
N VAL A 139 16.98 -1.53 1.19
CA VAL A 139 17.17 -0.62 2.33
C VAL A 139 17.30 0.82 1.83
N ARG A 140 16.44 1.70 2.35
CA ARG A 140 16.54 3.15 2.10
C ARG A 140 17.42 3.81 3.17
N THR A 141 18.57 4.32 2.76
CA THR A 141 19.45 5.14 3.60
C THR A 141 19.69 6.50 2.94
N PRO A 142 19.38 7.65 3.59
CA PRO A 142 18.76 7.76 4.91
C PRO A 142 17.26 7.39 4.90
N ASN A 143 16.74 6.91 6.03
CA ASN A 143 15.32 6.61 6.20
C ASN A 143 14.50 7.90 6.37
N ILE A 144 14.02 8.43 5.25
CA ILE A 144 13.26 9.68 5.24
C ILE A 144 11.81 9.50 5.73
N GLN A 145 11.27 10.55 6.34
CA GLN A 145 9.90 10.61 6.88
C GLN A 145 8.81 10.80 5.79
N GLY A 146 9.20 11.17 4.56
CA GLY A 146 8.28 11.36 3.43
C GLY A 146 8.18 10.15 2.52
N TYR A 147 7.17 10.09 1.66
CA TYR A 147 7.17 9.10 0.59
C TYR A 147 8.31 9.37 -0.41
N CYS A 148 8.73 8.34 -1.14
CA CYS A 148 9.66 8.51 -2.26
C CYS A 148 9.32 7.55 -3.40
N PHE A 149 9.90 7.83 -4.56
CA PHE A 149 9.72 7.01 -5.75
C PHE A 149 10.93 6.11 -5.97
N TYR A 150 10.64 4.90 -6.45
CA TYR A 150 11.60 3.96 -6.98
C TYR A 150 11.29 3.72 -8.45
N LYS A 151 12.34 3.60 -9.25
CA LYS A 151 12.20 3.07 -10.60
C LYS A 151 12.09 1.57 -10.51
N GLN A 152 11.42 0.97 -11.48
CA GLN A 152 11.26 -0.46 -11.54
C GLN A 152 12.60 -1.22 -11.50
N LYS A 153 13.61 -0.72 -12.23
CA LYS A 153 14.96 -1.28 -12.24
C LYS A 153 15.63 -1.32 -10.86
N ASP A 154 15.21 -0.45 -9.93
CA ASP A 154 15.77 -0.40 -8.59
C ASP A 154 15.19 -1.51 -7.71
N VAL A 155 14.08 -2.12 -8.11
CA VAL A 155 13.34 -3.12 -7.33
C VAL A 155 13.42 -4.52 -7.96
N ILE A 156 13.45 -4.61 -9.30
CA ILE A 156 13.40 -5.91 -10.00
C ILE A 156 14.56 -6.85 -9.65
N TYR A 157 15.75 -6.33 -9.33
CA TYR A 157 16.90 -7.15 -8.95
C TYR A 157 16.79 -7.77 -7.55
N HIS A 158 15.72 -7.44 -6.83
CA HIS A 158 15.43 -7.96 -5.51
C HIS A 158 14.27 -8.95 -5.52
N ILE A 159 13.53 -9.11 -6.64
CA ILE A 159 12.35 -10.00 -6.72
C ILE A 159 12.76 -11.38 -7.25
#